data_AF-A0A1M6DW70-F1
#
_entry.id   AF-A0A1M6DW70-F1
#
_cell.length_a   1.000
_cell.length_b   1.000
_cell.length_c   1.000
_cell.angle_alpha   90.00
_cell.angle_beta   90.00
_cell.angle_gamma   90.00
#
_symmetry.space_group_name_H-M   'P 1'
#
loop_
_entity.id
_entity.type
_entity.pdbx_description
1 polymer ?
#
loop_
_entity_poly.entity_id
_entity_poly.type
_entity_poly.pdbx_seq_one_letter_code
_entity_poly.pdbx_strand_id
1 'polypeptide(L)'
;MSSHQLEHEKLKLIHWITELRDNAVIEKLQKIMSAEQSESLSKNERAAIDEALNSIDKNGTLSHNQVMEETKNRYSNLFKK
;
A
#
# COMPACT_ATOMS: atom_id res chain seq x y z
N MET A 1 25.16 -2.78 9.11
CA MET A 1 25.10 -2.99 10.58
C MET A 1 26.14 -4.03 10.96
N SER A 2 26.86 -3.84 12.08
CA SER A 2 27.80 -4.85 12.59
C SER A 2 27.04 -6.01 13.26
N SER A 3 27.61 -7.21 13.26
CA SER A 3 26.97 -8.42 13.84
C SER A 3 26.56 -8.19 15.31
N HIS A 4 27.44 -7.55 16.08
CA HIS A 4 27.19 -7.22 17.48
C HIS A 4 26.04 -6.23 17.70
N GLN A 5 25.88 -5.25 16.82
CA GLN A 5 24.77 -4.30 16.92
C GLN A 5 23.44 -4.99 16.64
N LEU A 6 23.41 -5.92 15.69
CA LEU A 6 22.22 -6.69 15.38
C LEU A 6 21.81 -7.63 16.52
N GLU A 7 22.78 -8.29 17.16
CA GLU A 7 22.53 -9.13 18.34
C GLU A 7 21.98 -8.32 19.52
N HIS A 8 22.52 -7.13 19.74
CA HIS A 8 22.05 -6.23 20.79
C HIS A 8 20.59 -5.80 20.56
N GLU A 9 20.24 -5.39 19.35
CA GLU A 9 18.87 -4.99 19.01
C GLU A 9 17.87 -6.16 19.16
N LYS A 10 18.28 -7.39 18.81
CA LYS A 10 17.44 -8.58 19.02
C LYS A 10 17.14 -8.81 20.51
N LEU A 11 18.14 -8.70 21.37
CA LEU A 11 17.97 -8.87 22.82
C LEU A 11 17.05 -7.80 23.41
N LYS A 12 17.22 -6.54 22.98
CA LYS A 12 16.37 -5.42 23.40
C LYS A 12 14.91 -5.65 23.02
N LEU A 13 14.66 -6.16 21.81
CA LEU A 13 13.32 -6.45 21.34
C LEU A 13 12.66 -7.61 22.12
N ILE A 14 13.41 -8.68 22.41
CA ILE A 14 12.93 -9.77 23.26
C ILE A 14 12.51 -9.24 24.64
N HIS A 15 13.38 -8.46 25.28
CA HIS A 15 13.09 -7.87 26.58
C HIS A 15 11.82 -7.01 26.55
N TRP A 16 11.70 -6.13 25.57
CA TRP A 16 10.52 -5.28 25.41
C TRP A 16 9.23 -6.09 25.26
N ILE A 17 9.25 -7.15 24.45
CA ILE A 17 8.08 -8.04 24.29
C ILE A 17 7.70 -8.72 25.62
N THR A 18 8.69 -9.16 26.40
CA THR A 18 8.42 -9.82 27.70
C THR A 18 7.80 -8.89 28.75
N GLU A 19 8.00 -7.58 28.63
CA GLU A 19 7.41 -6.59 29.53
C GLU A 19 5.97 -6.21 29.15
N LEU A 20 5.52 -6.56 27.94
CA LEU A 20 4.15 -6.28 27.50
C LEU A 20 3.15 -7.13 28.30
N ARG A 21 2.16 -6.45 28.88
CA ARG A 21 1.05 -7.07 29.62
C ARG A 21 -0.29 -7.00 28.87
N ASP A 22 -0.34 -6.22 27.80
CA ASP A 22 -1.55 -6.04 27.01
C ASP A 22 -1.68 -7.14 25.95
N ASN A 23 -2.65 -8.04 26.17
CA ASN A 23 -2.93 -9.15 25.26
C ASN A 23 -3.33 -8.67 23.85
N ALA A 24 -4.01 -7.53 23.72
CA ALA A 24 -4.40 -7.01 22.41
C ALA A 24 -3.19 -6.55 21.59
N VAL A 25 -2.12 -6.08 22.26
CA VAL A 25 -0.86 -5.73 21.61
C VAL A 25 -0.11 -6.99 21.18
N ILE A 26 -0.07 -8.01 22.03
CA ILE A 26 0.57 -9.31 21.72
C ILE A 26 -0.10 -9.97 20.50
N GLU A 27 -1.43 -9.99 20.44
CA GLU A 27 -2.17 -10.53 19.29
C GLU A 27 -1.85 -9.80 17.98
N LYS A 28 -1.71 -8.46 18.02
CA LYS A 28 -1.31 -7.68 16.85
C LYS A 28 0.12 -8.00 16.41
N LEU A 29 1.04 -8.15 17.35
CA LEU A 29 2.43 -8.55 17.06
C LEU A 29 2.49 -9.95 16.45
N GLN A 30 1.71 -10.90 16.98
CA GLN A 30 1.57 -12.24 16.40
C GLN A 30 1.05 -12.18 14.96
N LYS A 31 0.02 -11.36 14.68
CA LYS A 31 -0.47 -11.16 13.32
C LYS A 31 0.60 -10.58 12.38
N ILE A 32 1.43 -9.66 12.85
CA ILE A 32 2.54 -9.12 12.05
C ILE A 32 3.61 -10.19 11.79
N MET A 33 3.92 -11.03 12.79
CA MET A 33 4.88 -12.13 12.62
C MET A 33 4.35 -13.27 11.73
N SER A 34 3.05 -13.53 11.78
CA SER A 34 2.37 -14.56 11.00
C SER A 34 1.90 -14.09 9.64
N ALA A 35 1.83 -12.77 9.42
CA ALA A 35 1.74 -12.20 8.09
C ALA A 35 3.06 -12.53 7.39
N GLU A 36 3.07 -13.64 6.67
CA GLU A 36 4.08 -13.88 5.64
C GLU A 36 4.23 -12.57 4.86
N GLN A 37 5.47 -12.19 4.55
CA GLN A 37 5.80 -10.97 3.77
C GLN A 37 5.28 -11.02 2.32
N SER A 38 4.23 -11.78 2.06
CA SER A 38 3.60 -12.01 0.78
C SER A 38 2.19 -11.45 0.77
N GLU A 39 2.03 -10.15 0.97
CA GLU A 39 1.13 -9.43 0.08
C GLU A 39 1.90 -9.12 -1.22
N SER A 40 2.33 -10.19 -1.91
CA SER A 40 2.81 -10.05 -3.27
C SER A 40 1.58 -9.82 -4.13
N LEU A 41 1.52 -8.67 -4.80
CA LEU A 41 0.51 -8.43 -5.82
C LEU A 41 0.46 -9.64 -6.76
N SER A 42 -0.75 -10.11 -7.07
CA SER A 42 -0.94 -11.06 -8.15
C SER A 42 -0.35 -10.48 -9.44
N LYS A 43 -0.03 -11.36 -10.40
CA LYS A 43 0.49 -10.92 -11.70
C LYS A 43 -0.42 -9.90 -12.38
N ASN A 44 -1.74 -10.06 -12.20
CA ASN A 44 -2.74 -9.18 -12.79
C ASN A 44 -2.79 -7.82 -12.09
N GLU A 45 -2.76 -7.79 -10.76
CA GLU A 45 -2.72 -6.53 -10.00
C GLU A 45 -1.45 -5.74 -10.31
N ARG A 46 -0.31 -6.44 -10.37
CA ARG A 46 0.94 -5.80 -10.75
C ARG A 46 0.91 -5.25 -12.18
N ALA A 47 0.40 -6.04 -13.13
CA ALA A 47 0.27 -5.59 -14.52
C ALA A 47 -0.65 -4.36 -14.65
N ALA A 48 -1.77 -4.31 -13.92
CA ALA A 48 -2.68 -3.17 -13.94
C ALA A 48 -2.03 -1.90 -13.36
N ILE A 49 -1.24 -2.03 -12.30
CA ILE A 49 -0.49 -0.91 -11.72
C ILE A 49 0.59 -0.44 -12.68
N ASP A 50 1.36 -1.36 -13.28
CA ASP A 50 2.42 -1.02 -14.24
C ASP A 50 1.84 -0.34 -15.48
N GLU A 51 0.67 -0.78 -15.97
CA GLU A 51 -0.05 -0.13 -17.07
C GLU A 51 -0.48 1.29 -16.69
N ALA A 52 -1.09 1.47 -15.52
CA ALA A 52 -1.51 2.77 -15.02
C ALA A 52 -0.32 3.74 -14.91
N LEU A 53 0.79 3.33 -14.30
CA LEU A 53 2.00 4.15 -14.18
C LEU A 53 2.57 4.52 -15.55
N ASN A 54 2.67 3.55 -16.47
CA ASN A 54 3.14 3.82 -17.84
C ASN A 54 2.22 4.79 -18.59
N SER A 55 0.90 4.72 -18.37
CA SER A 55 -0.06 5.64 -18.98
C SER A 55 0.12 7.08 -18.47
N ILE A 56 0.39 7.23 -17.18
CA ILE A 56 0.63 8.53 -16.53
C ILE A 56 1.95 9.12 -17.05
N ASP A 57 3.01 8.33 -17.15
CA ASP A 57 4.32 8.80 -17.62
C ASP A 57 4.29 9.24 -19.09
N LYS A 58 3.55 8.53 -19.95
CA LYS A 58 3.47 8.85 -21.39
C LYS A 58 2.49 9.96 -21.71
N ASN A 59 1.31 9.93 -21.10
CA ASN A 59 0.17 10.75 -21.52
C ASN A 59 -0.26 11.78 -20.45
N GLY A 60 0.35 11.75 -19.28
CA GLY A 60 -0.02 12.60 -18.15
C GLY A 60 -1.35 12.21 -17.52
N THR A 61 -1.88 13.10 -16.69
CA THR A 61 -3.22 12.98 -16.09
C THR A 61 -4.07 14.18 -16.49
N LEU A 62 -5.39 14.00 -16.50
CA LEU A 62 -6.33 15.09 -16.70
C LEU A 62 -6.74 15.70 -15.36
N SER A 63 -6.81 17.03 -15.31
CA SER A 63 -7.39 17.71 -14.15
C SER A 63 -8.88 17.44 -14.04
N HIS A 64 -9.43 17.59 -12.83
CA HIS A 64 -10.86 17.39 -12.57
C HIS A 64 -11.76 18.16 -13.56
N ASN A 65 -11.45 19.43 -13.83
CA ASN A 65 -12.24 20.25 -14.75
C ASN A 65 -12.20 19.71 -16.19
N GLN A 66 -11.03 19.26 -16.66
CA GLN A 66 -10.88 18.66 -17.99
C GLN A 66 -11.69 17.36 -18.12
N VAL A 67 -11.61 16.50 -17.10
CA VAL A 67 -12.40 15.25 -17.06
C VAL A 67 -13.90 15.57 -17.12
N MET A 68 -14.36 16.55 -16.35
CA MET A 68 -15.78 16.95 -16.32
C MET A 68 -16.25 17.51 -17.66
N GLU A 69 -15.42 18.31 -18.33
CA GLU A 69 -15.73 18.88 -19.64
C GLU A 69 -15.78 17.79 -20.74
N GLU A 70 -14.76 16.92 -20.80
CA GLU A 70 -14.75 15.80 -21.74
C GLU A 70 -15.92 14.84 -21.52
N THR A 71 -16.26 14.56 -20.27
CA THR A 71 -17.39 13.70 -19.90
C THR A 71 -18.71 14.32 -20.34
N LYS A 72 -18.89 15.63 -20.12
CA LYS A 72 -20.08 16.37 -20.55
C LYS A 72 -20.21 16.38 -22.07
N ASN A 73 -19.11 16.51 -22.79
CA ASN A 73 -19.08 16.46 -24.26
C ASN A 73 -19.41 15.05 -24.77
N ARG A 74 -18.78 14.01 -24.21
CA ARG A 74 -18.95 12.61 -24.62
C ARG A 74 -20.33 12.05 -24.30
N TYR A 75 -20.89 12.42 -23.15
CA TYR A 75 -22.18 11.94 -22.66
C TYR A 75 -23.21 13.06 -22.55
N SER A 76 -23.27 13.93 -23.57
CA SER A 76 -24.12 15.12 -23.56
C SER A 76 -25.61 14.82 -23.34
N ASN A 77 -26.08 13.63 -23.71
CA ASN A 77 -27.43 13.14 -23.46
C ASN A 77 -27.79 12.99 -21.97
N LEU A 78 -26.80 12.81 -21.09
CA LEU A 78 -27.02 12.72 -19.64
C LEU A 78 -27.12 14.09 -18.96
N PHE A 79 -26.76 15.17 -19.67
CA PHE A 79 -26.75 16.54 -19.14
C PHE A 79 -27.83 17.44 -19.77
N LYS A 80 -28.62 16.92 -20.71
CA LYS A 80 -29.79 17.61 -21.25
C LYS A 80 -31.00 17.31 -20.37
N LYS A 81 -31.54 18.34 -19.71
CA LYS A 81 -32.88 18.31 -19.09
C LYS A 81 -33.91 18.78 -20.10
#